data_AF-A0A3N5M1J6-F1
#
_entry.id   AF-A0A3N5M1J6-F1
#
_cell.length_a   1.000
_cell.length_b   1.000
_cell.length_c   1.000
_cell.angle_alpha   90.00
_cell.angle_beta   90.00
_cell.angle_gamma   90.00
#
_symmetry.space_group_name_H-M   'P 1'
#
loop_
_entity.id
_entity.type
_entity.pdbx_description
1 polymer ?
#
loop_
_entity_poly.entity_id
_entity_poly.type
_entity_poly.pdbx_seq_one_letter_code
_entity_poly.pdbx_strand_id
1 'polypeptide(L)'
;MTRLRHSFRLLLAIALGAAALVAGYAAPASAQTYDDVPADYWARAAIDWVTDQGPVGDRVLDDYDVLFRPGRLITRRQLARALVVASGHQDDVVTEPIFLADVVPDLDPYYWDIQIAIKLGLMSPTLGLFNPLGTVPAAKAERAVIRTLQLMHPETDWTLLTTLKPSVWRPNPDWSTQAPALLPWIVASRHLLLRFNHPYPDGEVRERSPGEAVSRAEIAYMLWKGLPVASWRLAGLEAYEAITFPLLSYRQRQVTKFALKYIGYPYVYGGEWPTADSPYGYQAHGGFDCSGFVWWVLKVRFGYPIYERTASGMARAAAPRITRTGLKGGDIIFFGYAGTASAVAQIYHAGIYLGRGWFIHSTGSSAGVMLASLNTSTYWRDHFAWGRRVLKPAELVVL
;
A
#
# COMPACT_ATOMS: atom_id res chain seq x y z
N MET A 1 -55.24 -2.42 -37.23
CA MET A 1 -56.66 -2.23 -36.86
C MET A 1 -56.75 -2.37 -35.34
N THR A 2 -56.57 -1.28 -34.58
CA THR A 2 -57.64 -0.48 -33.93
C THR A 2 -58.44 -1.29 -32.90
N ARG A 3 -58.09 -1.20 -31.61
CA ARG A 3 -58.63 -0.28 -30.57
C ARG A 3 -59.88 -0.83 -29.85
N LEU A 4 -59.75 -1.06 -28.54
CA LEU A 4 -60.81 -0.96 -27.52
C LEU A 4 -60.10 -0.38 -26.26
N ARG A 5 -60.13 0.93 -25.96
CA ARG A 5 -61.10 1.70 -25.13
C ARG A 5 -61.38 1.05 -23.75
N HIS A 6 -60.80 1.59 -22.68
CA HIS A 6 -61.45 2.44 -21.63
C HIS A 6 -62.31 1.60 -20.66
N SER A 7 -62.30 1.72 -19.33
CA SER A 7 -61.67 2.61 -18.35
C SER A 7 -62.26 2.24 -16.95
N PHE A 8 -61.61 2.73 -15.88
CA PHE A 8 -62.16 3.04 -14.54
C PHE A 8 -62.20 2.01 -13.38
N ARG A 9 -61.43 2.40 -12.34
CA ARG A 9 -61.72 2.48 -10.89
C ARG A 9 -61.43 1.30 -9.93
N LEU A 10 -60.46 1.63 -9.06
CA LEU A 10 -60.53 1.63 -7.59
C LEU A 10 -60.42 0.28 -6.88
N LEU A 11 -59.27 0.02 -6.25
CA LEU A 11 -59.23 -0.64 -4.94
C LEU A 11 -58.18 0.03 -4.06
N LEU A 12 -58.72 0.54 -2.95
CA LEU A 12 -58.10 1.22 -1.83
C LEU A 12 -57.21 0.22 -1.06
N ALA A 13 -55.90 0.47 -0.97
CA ALA A 13 -55.02 -0.30 -0.09
C ALA A 13 -54.63 0.57 1.11
N ILE A 14 -55.00 0.05 2.28
CA ILE A 14 -54.86 0.63 3.62
C ILE A 14 -53.38 0.87 3.93
N ALA A 15 -53.00 2.14 4.15
CA ALA A 15 -51.71 2.50 4.72
C ALA A 15 -51.77 2.34 6.25
N LEU A 16 -51.33 1.18 6.74
CA LEU A 16 -51.05 0.96 8.16
C LEU A 16 -49.61 1.41 8.44
N GLY A 17 -49.48 2.34 9.38
CA GLY A 17 -48.23 2.98 9.75
C GLY A 17 -47.20 2.03 10.33
N ALA A 18 -45.97 2.17 9.85
CA ALA A 18 -44.77 1.77 10.58
C ALA A 18 -44.09 3.06 11.04
N ALA A 19 -44.35 3.47 12.29
CA ALA A 19 -43.49 4.39 13.00
C ALA A 19 -42.18 3.65 13.31
N ALA A 20 -41.25 3.66 12.35
CA ALA A 20 -39.88 3.28 12.63
C ALA A 20 -39.27 4.41 13.47
N LEU A 21 -38.83 4.07 14.68
CA LEU A 21 -37.88 4.86 15.46
C LEU A 21 -36.62 5.02 14.61
N VAL A 22 -36.54 6.12 13.86
CA VAL A 22 -35.31 6.59 13.27
C VAL A 22 -34.48 7.12 14.44
N ALA A 23 -33.59 6.29 14.98
CA ALA A 23 -32.42 6.78 15.68
C ALA A 23 -31.78 7.82 14.76
N GLY A 24 -31.68 9.06 15.25
CA GLY A 24 -31.22 10.19 14.47
C GLY A 24 -29.81 9.92 13.94
N TYR A 25 -29.71 9.45 12.70
CA TYR A 25 -28.53 9.68 11.90
C TYR A 25 -28.49 11.20 11.70
N ALA A 26 -27.56 11.86 12.39
CA ALA A 26 -27.18 13.21 12.02
C ALA A 26 -26.91 13.20 10.51
N ALA A 27 -27.48 14.17 9.79
CA ALA A 27 -27.20 14.32 8.37
C ALA A 27 -25.66 14.35 8.19
N PRO A 28 -25.10 13.64 7.18
CA PRO A 28 -23.69 13.78 6.87
C PRO A 28 -23.40 15.27 6.71
N ALA A 29 -22.32 15.73 7.32
CA ALA A 29 -22.00 17.13 7.31
C ALA A 29 -21.75 17.58 5.86
N SER A 30 -21.89 18.86 5.58
CA SER A 30 -21.22 19.36 4.37
C SER A 30 -19.72 19.20 4.60
N ALA A 31 -19.01 18.56 3.66
CA ALA A 31 -17.55 18.57 3.63
C ALA A 31 -17.06 20.01 3.86
N GLN A 32 -16.07 20.17 4.74
CA GLN A 32 -15.52 21.47 5.05
C GLN A 32 -14.70 21.95 3.85
N THR A 33 -14.98 23.15 3.36
CA THR A 33 -14.16 23.77 2.32
C THR A 33 -12.94 24.40 2.96
N TYR A 34 -11.75 23.93 2.58
CA TYR A 34 -10.48 24.46 3.06
C TYR A 34 -9.87 25.40 2.04
N ASP A 35 -9.47 26.59 2.49
CA ASP A 35 -8.96 27.65 1.63
C ASP A 35 -7.63 27.28 0.94
N ASP A 36 -6.86 26.36 1.52
CA ASP A 36 -5.54 25.94 1.06
C ASP A 36 -5.52 24.60 0.30
N VAL A 37 -6.68 24.11 -0.14
CA VAL A 37 -6.80 22.89 -0.97
C VAL A 37 -7.41 23.23 -2.33
N PRO A 38 -6.58 23.51 -3.35
CA PRO A 38 -7.04 23.77 -4.71
C PRO A 38 -7.99 22.68 -5.23
N ALA A 39 -8.93 23.04 -6.10
CA ALA A 39 -9.90 22.11 -6.66
C ALA A 39 -9.26 20.98 -7.49
N ASP A 40 -8.10 21.25 -8.08
CA ASP A 40 -7.28 20.31 -8.86
C ASP A 40 -6.21 19.58 -8.03
N TYR A 41 -6.18 19.80 -6.71
CA TYR A 41 -5.23 19.12 -5.84
C TYR A 41 -5.44 17.61 -5.87
N TRP A 42 -4.37 16.82 -6.01
CA TRP A 42 -4.45 15.37 -6.26
C TRP A 42 -5.25 14.60 -5.19
N ALA A 43 -5.24 15.07 -3.94
CA ALA A 43 -5.93 14.45 -2.82
C ALA A 43 -7.27 15.12 -2.50
N ARG A 44 -7.75 16.07 -3.31
CA ARG A 44 -8.92 16.89 -2.99
C ARG A 44 -10.13 16.05 -2.58
N ALA A 45 -10.49 15.06 -3.40
CA ALA A 45 -11.61 14.16 -3.10
C ALA A 45 -11.40 13.34 -1.82
N ALA A 46 -10.16 12.93 -1.52
CA ALA A 46 -9.86 12.21 -0.30
C ALA A 46 -9.99 13.13 0.93
N ILE A 47 -9.51 14.37 0.83
CA ILE A 47 -9.61 15.38 1.88
C ILE A 47 -11.08 15.70 2.17
N ASP A 48 -11.86 15.98 1.13
CA ASP A 48 -13.29 16.27 1.27
C ASP A 48 -14.04 15.09 1.90
N TRP A 49 -13.72 13.86 1.51
CA TRP A 49 -14.39 12.67 2.05
C TRP A 49 -14.02 12.39 3.50
N VAL A 50 -12.72 12.45 3.88
CA VAL A 50 -12.32 12.16 5.26
C VAL A 50 -12.81 13.24 6.21
N THR A 51 -12.82 14.50 5.79
CA THR A 51 -13.29 15.63 6.61
C THR A 51 -14.82 15.74 6.65
N ASP A 52 -15.53 14.79 6.04
CA ASP A 52 -16.96 14.52 6.23
C ASP A 52 -17.21 13.35 7.21
N GLN A 53 -16.17 12.63 7.63
CA GLN A 53 -16.27 11.56 8.63
C GLN A 53 -16.08 12.10 10.04
N GLY A 54 -16.73 11.45 11.01
CA GLY A 54 -16.73 11.84 12.43
C GLY A 54 -17.87 12.79 12.79
N PRO A 55 -18.11 13.02 14.08
CA PRO A 55 -19.16 13.93 14.53
C PRO A 55 -18.83 15.40 14.21
N VAL A 56 -19.87 16.23 14.15
CA VAL A 56 -19.70 17.68 13.93
C VAL A 56 -18.85 18.29 15.03
N GLY A 57 -17.76 18.97 14.65
CA GLY A 57 -16.80 19.57 15.58
C GLY A 57 -15.64 18.64 15.95
N ASP A 58 -15.66 17.38 15.53
CA ASP A 58 -14.56 16.44 15.74
C ASP A 58 -14.39 15.53 14.52
N ARG A 59 -14.11 16.16 13.37
CA ARG A 59 -13.98 15.46 12.09
C ARG A 59 -12.57 14.93 11.88
N VAL A 60 -12.45 13.87 11.06
CA VAL A 60 -11.16 13.23 10.77
C VAL A 60 -10.24 14.22 10.03
N LEU A 61 -9.03 14.41 10.57
CA LEU A 61 -7.99 15.32 10.07
C LEU A 61 -8.40 16.81 10.02
N ASP A 62 -9.43 17.21 10.75
CA ASP A 62 -9.83 18.61 10.87
C ASP A 62 -9.12 19.24 12.09
N ASP A 63 -7.88 19.70 11.90
CA ASP A 63 -6.98 20.14 12.99
C ASP A 63 -6.60 21.62 12.94
N TYR A 64 -7.00 22.37 11.90
CA TYR A 64 -6.55 23.75 11.68
C TYR A 64 -7.69 24.68 11.22
N ASP A 65 -8.90 24.43 11.74
CA ASP A 65 -10.10 25.22 11.45
C ASP A 65 -10.29 25.39 9.93
N VAL A 66 -10.05 26.59 9.39
CA VAL A 66 -10.28 26.92 7.98
C VAL A 66 -9.24 26.37 7.00
N LEU A 67 -8.13 25.78 7.49
CA LEU A 67 -7.05 25.24 6.66
C LEU A 67 -6.92 23.73 6.81
N PHE A 68 -6.58 23.02 5.74
CA PHE A 68 -6.26 21.61 5.80
C PHE A 68 -4.75 21.37 5.93
N ARG A 69 -3.90 22.23 5.39
CA ARG A 69 -2.42 22.08 5.34
C ARG A 69 -1.99 20.78 4.65
N PRO A 70 -2.39 20.50 3.40
CA PRO A 70 -2.26 19.17 2.78
C PRO A 70 -0.81 18.68 2.67
N GLY A 71 0.14 19.57 2.38
CA GLY A 71 1.56 19.25 2.27
C GLY A 71 2.32 19.14 3.60
N ARG A 72 1.69 19.50 4.74
CA ARG A 72 2.35 19.44 6.05
C ARG A 72 2.51 17.99 6.49
N LEU A 73 3.68 17.63 6.98
CA LEU A 73 3.93 16.32 7.57
C LEU A 73 3.03 16.11 8.78
N ILE A 74 2.37 14.95 8.84
CA ILE A 74 1.48 14.64 9.97
C ILE A 74 2.31 14.36 11.22
N THR A 75 1.87 14.92 12.35
CA THR A 75 2.46 14.61 13.66
C THR A 75 1.84 13.34 14.23
N ARG A 76 2.51 12.71 15.19
CA ARG A 76 2.01 11.48 15.84
C ARG A 76 0.72 11.71 16.61
N ARG A 77 0.54 12.86 17.26
CA ARG A 77 -0.70 13.22 17.95
C ARG A 77 -1.87 13.45 17.00
N GLN A 78 -1.63 14.10 15.86
CA GLN A 78 -2.65 14.30 14.83
C GLN A 78 -3.06 12.98 14.18
N LEU A 79 -2.10 12.08 13.95
CA LEU A 79 -2.44 10.74 13.47
C LEU A 79 -3.25 9.96 14.52
N ALA A 80 -2.91 10.06 15.81
CA ALA A 80 -3.65 9.39 16.88
C ALA A 80 -5.12 9.82 16.89
N ARG A 81 -5.38 11.13 16.96
CA ARG A 81 -6.73 11.69 16.87
C ARG A 81 -7.45 11.23 15.60
N ALA A 82 -6.82 11.40 14.43
CA ALA A 82 -7.44 11.04 13.16
C ALA A 82 -7.88 9.57 13.11
N LEU A 83 -7.07 8.65 13.64
CA LEU A 83 -7.40 7.22 13.67
C LEU A 83 -8.50 6.89 14.68
N VAL A 84 -8.51 7.54 15.84
CA VAL A 84 -9.54 7.38 16.88
C VAL A 84 -10.90 7.81 16.36
N VAL A 85 -10.98 9.03 15.82
CA VAL A 85 -12.19 9.57 15.19
C VAL A 85 -12.63 8.70 14.00
N ALA A 86 -11.69 8.32 13.13
CA ALA A 86 -12.01 7.47 11.97
C ALA A 86 -12.58 6.09 12.35
N SER A 87 -12.20 5.58 13.52
CA SER A 87 -12.71 4.32 14.06
C SER A 87 -13.99 4.46 14.86
N GLY A 88 -14.47 5.69 15.13
CA GLY A 88 -15.67 5.94 15.94
C GLY A 88 -15.47 5.78 17.45
N HIS A 89 -14.22 5.90 17.92
CA HIS A 89 -13.84 5.66 19.32
C HIS A 89 -13.45 6.93 20.09
N GLN A 90 -13.72 8.12 19.54
CA GLN A 90 -13.35 9.41 20.15
C GLN A 90 -14.00 9.65 21.53
N ASP A 91 -15.13 9.00 21.80
CA ASP A 91 -15.86 9.11 23.07
C ASP A 91 -15.51 7.98 24.06
N ASP A 92 -14.53 7.12 23.74
CA ASP A 92 -14.12 6.02 24.61
C ASP A 92 -13.48 6.53 25.91
N VAL A 93 -13.95 5.99 27.05
CA VAL A 93 -13.37 6.30 28.35
C VAL A 93 -12.11 5.47 28.62
N VAL A 94 -11.00 6.14 28.95
CA VAL A 94 -9.77 5.51 29.43
C VAL A 94 -9.67 5.65 30.94
N THR A 95 -10.05 4.59 31.67
CA THR A 95 -10.06 4.55 33.14
C THR A 95 -8.66 4.47 33.77
N GLU A 96 -7.70 3.89 33.05
CA GLU A 96 -6.31 3.72 33.50
C GLU A 96 -5.37 4.22 32.40
N PRO A 97 -5.17 5.54 32.27
CA PRO A 97 -4.26 6.08 31.28
C PRO A 97 -2.82 5.70 31.60
N ILE A 98 -2.04 5.38 30.57
CA ILE A 98 -0.62 5.10 30.77
C ILE A 98 0.16 6.39 30.98
N PHE A 99 1.14 6.35 31.86
CA PHE A 99 2.04 7.48 32.05
C PHE A 99 2.98 7.64 30.84
N LEU A 100 2.97 8.82 30.24
CA LEU A 100 3.83 9.23 29.13
C LEU A 100 4.54 10.52 29.54
N ALA A 101 5.86 10.48 29.70
CA ALA A 101 6.61 11.62 30.23
C ALA A 101 6.53 12.87 29.33
N ASP A 102 6.14 12.71 28.06
CA ASP A 102 6.07 13.75 27.05
C ASP A 102 4.64 14.05 26.54
N VAL A 103 3.61 13.52 27.21
CA VAL A 103 2.20 13.85 26.95
C VAL A 103 1.50 14.13 28.28
N VAL A 104 1.20 15.40 28.54
CA VAL A 104 0.62 15.86 29.81
C VAL A 104 -0.88 16.13 29.63
N PRO A 105 -1.76 15.61 30.51
CA PRO A 105 -3.22 15.70 30.37
C PRO A 105 -3.76 17.09 30.06
N ASP A 106 -3.29 18.09 30.79
CA ASP A 106 -3.82 19.46 30.69
C ASP A 106 -3.05 20.34 29.69
N LEU A 107 -2.02 19.81 29.02
CA LEU A 107 -1.17 20.58 28.10
C LEU A 107 -1.22 20.08 26.66
N ASP A 108 -1.40 18.78 26.42
CA ASP A 108 -1.59 18.28 25.06
C ASP A 108 -3.09 18.20 24.73
N PRO A 109 -3.61 18.98 23.76
CA PRO A 109 -5.03 18.95 23.41
C PRO A 109 -5.49 17.58 22.90
N TYR A 110 -4.58 16.70 22.50
CA TYR A 110 -4.87 15.35 22.02
C TYR A 110 -4.54 14.27 23.05
N TYR A 111 -4.41 14.62 24.33
CA TYR A 111 -4.04 13.66 25.38
C TYR A 111 -4.95 12.41 25.37
N TRP A 112 -6.27 12.60 25.34
CA TRP A 112 -7.21 11.48 25.38
C TRP A 112 -7.20 10.66 24.09
N ASP A 113 -7.12 11.30 22.92
CA ASP A 113 -6.92 10.60 21.65
C ASP A 113 -5.68 9.71 21.66
N ILE A 114 -4.58 10.21 22.23
CA ILE A 114 -3.33 9.46 22.36
C ILE A 114 -3.54 8.24 23.27
N GLN A 115 -4.20 8.42 24.42
CA GLN A 115 -4.49 7.31 25.34
C GLN A 115 -5.39 6.26 24.70
N ILE A 116 -6.46 6.67 24.00
CA ILE A 116 -7.38 5.78 23.29
C ILE A 116 -6.64 5.04 22.17
N ALA A 117 -5.88 5.75 21.32
CA ALA A 117 -5.12 5.14 20.23
C ALA A 117 -4.11 4.10 20.72
N ILE A 118 -3.52 4.30 21.91
CA ILE A 118 -2.61 3.33 22.54
C ILE A 118 -3.40 2.14 23.10
N LYS A 119 -4.51 2.37 23.81
CA LYS A 119 -5.38 1.34 24.38
C LYS A 119 -5.95 0.40 23.31
N LEU A 120 -6.38 0.97 22.18
CA LEU A 120 -6.86 0.23 21.00
C LEU A 120 -5.72 -0.41 20.19
N GLY A 121 -4.45 -0.14 20.55
CA GLY A 121 -3.29 -0.68 19.87
C GLY A 121 -2.99 -0.06 18.49
N LEU A 122 -3.71 0.98 18.07
CA LEU A 122 -3.53 1.66 16.78
C LEU A 122 -2.13 2.27 16.66
N MET A 123 -1.65 2.88 17.75
CA MET A 123 -0.32 3.46 17.88
C MET A 123 0.36 2.97 19.16
N SER A 124 1.65 3.23 19.30
CA SER A 124 2.40 2.79 20.48
C SER A 124 3.51 3.79 20.82
N PRO A 125 3.84 3.94 22.12
CA PRO A 125 5.03 4.67 22.55
C PRO A 125 6.30 3.88 22.19
N THR A 126 7.46 4.53 22.24
CA THR A 126 8.78 3.92 22.07
C THR A 126 9.64 4.34 23.24
N LEU A 127 10.17 3.37 23.99
CA LEU A 127 10.98 3.61 25.20
C LEU A 127 10.26 4.53 26.22
N GLY A 128 8.95 4.33 26.41
CA GLY A 128 8.14 5.12 27.35
C GLY A 128 7.72 6.52 26.88
N LEU A 129 8.11 6.93 25.67
CA LEU A 129 7.78 8.23 25.09
C LEU A 129 6.82 8.09 23.92
N PHE A 130 5.83 8.98 23.82
CA PHE A 130 4.94 9.02 22.68
C PHE A 130 5.48 9.88 21.54
N ASN A 131 6.27 10.91 21.81
CA ASN A 131 6.75 11.94 20.89
C ASN A 131 5.60 12.56 20.06
N PRO A 132 4.69 13.33 20.69
CA PRO A 132 3.44 13.78 20.07
C PRO A 132 3.67 14.68 18.84
N LEU A 133 4.73 15.50 18.84
CA LEU A 133 5.09 16.39 17.73
C LEU A 133 5.95 15.72 16.64
N GLY A 134 6.45 14.51 16.89
CA GLY A 134 7.25 13.78 15.92
C GLY A 134 6.47 13.44 14.66
N THR A 135 7.15 13.47 13.51
CA THR A 135 6.55 13.08 12.22
C THR A 135 6.41 11.57 12.10
N VAL A 136 5.49 11.09 11.26
CA VAL A 136 5.21 9.65 11.08
C VAL A 136 5.81 9.12 9.77
N PRO A 137 6.77 8.18 9.82
CA PRO A 137 7.24 7.46 8.63
C PRO A 137 6.12 6.68 7.92
N ALA A 138 6.18 6.58 6.59
CA ALA A 138 5.17 5.92 5.77
C ALA A 138 4.80 4.52 6.25
N ALA A 139 5.79 3.65 6.50
CA ALA A 139 5.50 2.28 6.96
C ALA A 139 4.85 2.23 8.35
N LYS A 140 5.10 3.22 9.21
CA LYS A 140 4.42 3.32 10.51
C LYS A 140 2.98 3.84 10.36
N ALA A 141 2.74 4.74 9.42
CA ALA A 141 1.39 5.21 9.07
C ALA A 141 0.56 4.08 8.44
N GLU A 142 1.13 3.33 7.48
CA GLU A 142 0.50 2.14 6.88
C GLU A 142 0.09 1.13 7.96
N ARG A 143 0.99 0.81 8.90
CA ARG A 143 0.64 -0.05 10.05
C ARG A 143 -0.51 0.51 10.86
N ALA A 144 -0.50 1.81 11.18
CA ALA A 144 -1.51 2.40 12.03
C ALA A 144 -2.90 2.37 11.36
N VAL A 145 -2.99 2.69 10.07
CA VAL A 145 -4.23 2.60 9.29
C VAL A 145 -4.69 1.15 9.18
N ILE A 146 -3.82 0.19 8.87
CA ILE A 146 -4.21 -1.23 8.81
C ILE A 146 -4.72 -1.72 10.18
N ARG A 147 -4.14 -1.28 11.30
CA ARG A 147 -4.64 -1.61 12.63
C ARG A 147 -6.02 -1.00 12.91
N THR A 148 -6.30 0.19 12.38
CA THR A 148 -7.66 0.74 12.41
C THR A 148 -8.62 -0.13 11.61
N LEU A 149 -8.24 -0.59 10.42
CA LEU A 149 -9.07 -1.54 9.66
C LEU A 149 -9.24 -2.88 10.38
N GLN A 150 -8.24 -3.36 11.12
CA GLN A 150 -8.35 -4.55 11.97
C GLN A 150 -9.43 -4.42 13.03
N LEU A 151 -9.49 -3.25 13.67
CA LEU A 151 -10.49 -2.94 14.68
C LEU A 151 -11.90 -2.87 14.07
N MET A 152 -12.02 -2.28 12.88
CA MET A 152 -13.30 -2.08 12.20
C MET A 152 -13.83 -3.33 11.47
N HIS A 153 -12.94 -4.26 11.12
CA HIS A 153 -13.24 -5.50 10.41
C HIS A 153 -12.76 -6.74 11.18
N PRO A 154 -13.31 -7.00 12.39
CA PRO A 154 -12.90 -8.14 13.22
C PRO A 154 -13.24 -9.50 12.59
N GLU A 155 -14.13 -9.54 11.60
CA GLU A 155 -14.50 -10.74 10.84
C GLU A 155 -13.43 -11.18 9.83
N THR A 156 -12.51 -10.29 9.46
CA THR A 156 -11.40 -10.63 8.55
C THR A 156 -10.30 -11.36 9.32
N ASP A 157 -9.79 -12.46 8.76
CA ASP A 157 -8.63 -13.14 9.35
C ASP A 157 -7.34 -12.35 9.08
N TRP A 158 -6.96 -11.51 10.04
CA TRP A 158 -5.73 -10.73 9.98
C TRP A 158 -4.47 -11.51 10.38
N THR A 159 -4.63 -12.75 10.87
CA THR A 159 -3.50 -13.60 11.25
C THR A 159 -2.72 -14.10 10.02
N LEU A 160 -3.36 -14.11 8.84
CA LEU A 160 -2.79 -14.49 7.56
C LEU A 160 -1.46 -13.75 7.27
N LEU A 161 -1.34 -12.49 7.68
CA LEU A 161 -0.15 -11.68 7.41
C LEU A 161 0.97 -11.88 8.45
N THR A 162 0.71 -12.60 9.56
CA THR A 162 1.69 -12.80 10.62
C THR A 162 2.88 -13.65 10.18
N THR A 163 2.66 -14.54 9.20
CA THR A 163 3.68 -15.37 8.56
C THR A 163 4.72 -14.54 7.82
N LEU A 164 4.39 -13.31 7.42
CA LEU A 164 5.29 -12.37 6.75
C LEU A 164 6.12 -11.52 7.72
N LYS A 165 5.89 -11.62 9.04
CA LYS A 165 6.74 -10.93 10.02
C LYS A 165 8.19 -11.38 9.79
N PRO A 166 9.18 -10.49 9.57
CA PRO A 166 10.54 -10.92 9.28
C PRO A 166 11.18 -11.82 10.35
N SER A 167 10.74 -11.71 11.60
CA SER A 167 11.16 -12.60 12.69
C SER A 167 10.65 -14.04 12.53
N VAL A 168 9.56 -14.27 11.80
CA VAL A 168 8.89 -15.57 11.60
C VAL A 168 9.07 -16.07 10.17
N TRP A 169 9.09 -15.18 9.18
CA TRP A 169 9.14 -15.53 7.77
C TRP A 169 10.47 -16.20 7.41
N ARG A 170 10.42 -17.51 7.14
CA ARG A 170 11.57 -18.36 6.77
C ARG A 170 11.28 -19.12 5.46
N PRO A 171 11.30 -18.46 4.30
CA PRO A 171 10.98 -19.11 3.02
C PRO A 171 12.05 -20.11 2.54
N ASN A 172 13.13 -20.31 3.31
CA ASN A 172 14.20 -21.29 3.08
C ASN A 172 14.92 -21.60 4.42
N PRO A 173 15.69 -22.71 4.52
CA PRO A 173 16.56 -22.98 5.67
C PRO A 173 17.59 -21.86 5.91
N ASP A 174 17.92 -21.58 7.18
CA ASP A 174 18.90 -20.57 7.64
C ASP A 174 18.70 -19.16 7.05
N TRP A 175 17.45 -18.80 6.78
CA TRP A 175 17.12 -17.61 6.01
C TRP A 175 16.73 -16.42 6.89
N SER A 176 17.52 -15.34 6.82
CA SER A 176 17.07 -13.97 7.14
C SER A 176 16.77 -13.22 5.84
N THR A 177 15.53 -12.75 5.68
CA THR A 177 15.02 -12.14 4.43
C THR A 177 15.57 -10.76 4.13
N GLN A 178 16.09 -10.06 5.15
CA GLN A 178 16.40 -8.63 5.11
C GLN A 178 15.22 -7.77 4.60
N ALA A 179 14.00 -8.31 4.59
CA ALA A 179 12.80 -7.58 4.23
C ALA A 179 12.48 -6.54 5.32
N PRO A 180 11.73 -5.47 4.98
CA PRO A 180 11.37 -4.43 5.93
C PRO A 180 10.74 -4.98 7.21
N ALA A 181 11.09 -4.42 8.36
CA ALA A 181 10.53 -4.83 9.67
C ALA A 181 8.99 -4.80 9.71
N LEU A 182 8.39 -3.90 8.93
CA LEU A 182 6.95 -3.70 8.82
C LEU A 182 6.35 -4.36 7.57
N LEU A 183 7.01 -5.36 6.98
CA LEU A 183 6.59 -6.05 5.75
C LEU A 183 5.10 -6.45 5.72
N PRO A 184 4.51 -7.08 6.75
CA PRO A 184 3.09 -7.45 6.72
C PRO A 184 2.17 -6.27 6.42
N TRP A 185 2.48 -5.11 7.01
CA TRP A 185 1.69 -3.89 6.91
C TRP A 185 1.87 -3.22 5.55
N ILE A 186 3.09 -3.22 5.03
CA ILE A 186 3.37 -2.72 3.67
C ILE A 186 2.61 -3.59 2.66
N VAL A 187 2.70 -4.92 2.75
CA VAL A 187 1.99 -5.84 1.84
C VAL A 187 0.48 -5.60 1.88
N ALA A 188 -0.12 -5.50 3.06
CA ALA A 188 -1.55 -5.21 3.20
C ALA A 188 -1.92 -3.85 2.59
N SER A 189 -1.16 -2.81 2.90
CA SER A 189 -1.35 -1.46 2.38
C SER A 189 -1.31 -1.41 0.85
N ARG A 190 -0.34 -2.10 0.22
CA ARG A 190 -0.24 -2.17 -1.25
C ARG A 190 -1.40 -2.96 -1.86
N HIS A 191 -1.80 -4.06 -1.24
CA HIS A 191 -2.95 -4.86 -1.69
C HIS A 191 -4.27 -4.07 -1.64
N LEU A 192 -4.48 -3.30 -0.56
CA LEU A 192 -5.68 -2.48 -0.36
C LEU A 192 -5.63 -1.15 -1.13
N LEU A 193 -4.52 -0.84 -1.82
CA LEU A 193 -4.28 0.40 -2.55
C LEU A 193 -4.33 1.64 -1.64
N LEU A 194 -3.81 1.53 -0.41
CA LEU A 194 -3.76 2.67 0.53
C LEU A 194 -2.67 3.69 0.15
N ARG A 195 -1.77 3.31 -0.76
CA ARG A 195 -0.71 4.17 -1.26
C ARG A 195 -0.98 4.53 -2.71
N PHE A 196 -0.66 5.76 -3.06
CA PHE A 196 -0.86 6.28 -4.39
C PHE A 196 0.36 7.06 -4.83
N ASN A 197 0.81 6.74 -6.03
CA ASN A 197 1.89 7.44 -6.68
C ASN A 197 1.30 8.72 -7.30
N HIS A 198 1.13 9.75 -6.48
CA HIS A 198 0.49 11.00 -6.87
C HIS A 198 1.50 11.97 -7.52
N PRO A 199 1.06 12.77 -8.50
CA PRO A 199 1.91 13.80 -9.10
C PRO A 199 2.16 14.93 -8.10
N TYR A 200 3.33 15.56 -8.21
CA TYR A 200 3.66 16.85 -7.61
C TYR A 200 3.40 17.97 -8.63
N PRO A 201 3.30 19.23 -8.17
CA PRO A 201 3.08 20.37 -9.07
C PRO A 201 4.13 20.54 -10.18
N ASP A 202 5.33 19.97 -10.01
CA ASP A 202 6.40 19.91 -11.01
C ASP A 202 6.25 18.75 -12.01
N GLY A 203 5.16 17.97 -11.92
CA GLY A 203 4.86 16.82 -12.77
C GLY A 203 5.53 15.52 -12.31
N GLU A 204 6.36 15.55 -11.26
CA GLU A 204 7.07 14.36 -10.78
C GLU A 204 6.22 13.57 -9.78
N VAL A 205 6.25 12.25 -9.88
CA VAL A 205 5.47 11.39 -8.99
C VAL A 205 6.34 11.02 -7.79
N ARG A 206 5.95 11.39 -6.56
CA ARG A 206 6.78 11.16 -5.35
C ARG A 206 5.97 10.59 -4.18
N GLU A 207 5.58 9.34 -4.31
CA GLU A 207 5.20 8.58 -3.12
C GLU A 207 6.40 8.49 -2.14
N ARG A 208 6.12 8.54 -0.83
CA ARG A 208 7.16 8.44 0.21
C ARG A 208 7.68 7.02 0.36
N SER A 209 9.00 6.89 0.51
CA SER A 209 9.64 5.64 0.88
C SER A 209 9.28 5.22 2.32
N PRO A 210 9.48 3.95 2.71
CA PRO A 210 9.01 3.43 4.00
C PRO A 210 9.52 4.20 5.24
N GLY A 211 10.70 4.83 5.12
CA GLY A 211 11.33 5.60 6.20
C GLY A 211 11.01 7.09 6.21
N GLU A 212 10.44 7.62 5.14
CA GLU A 212 10.14 9.05 5.02
C GLU A 212 8.81 9.41 5.66
N ALA A 213 8.75 10.62 6.22
CA ALA A 213 7.53 11.13 6.82
C ALA A 213 6.44 11.38 5.78
N VAL A 214 5.21 11.03 6.12
CA VAL A 214 4.03 11.26 5.26
C VAL A 214 3.33 12.57 5.58
N SER A 215 2.75 13.15 4.54
CA SER A 215 1.91 14.34 4.64
C SER A 215 0.50 14.03 5.14
N ARG A 216 -0.21 15.08 5.55
CA ARG A 216 -1.64 14.99 5.89
C ARG A 216 -2.49 14.53 4.71
N ALA A 217 -2.19 14.98 3.49
CA ALA A 217 -2.87 14.54 2.28
C ALA A 217 -2.69 13.03 2.00
N GLU A 218 -1.50 12.48 2.28
CA GLU A 218 -1.28 11.04 2.15
C GLU A 218 -2.07 10.22 3.18
N ILE A 219 -2.22 10.72 4.41
CA ILE A 219 -3.09 10.06 5.41
C ILE A 219 -4.56 10.15 5.00
N ALA A 220 -5.01 11.31 4.52
CA ALA A 220 -6.37 11.46 3.99
C ALA A 220 -6.64 10.45 2.87
N TYR A 221 -5.69 10.28 1.94
CA TYR A 221 -5.80 9.25 0.90
C TYR A 221 -5.86 7.83 1.48
N MET A 222 -4.97 7.47 2.41
CA MET A 222 -4.99 6.14 3.04
C MET A 222 -6.34 5.85 3.70
N LEU A 223 -6.89 6.80 4.45
CA LEU A 223 -8.17 6.65 5.14
C LEU A 223 -9.34 6.59 4.15
N TRP A 224 -9.35 7.45 3.12
CA TRP A 224 -10.36 7.43 2.07
C TRP A 224 -10.40 6.10 1.30
N LYS A 225 -9.25 5.48 1.06
CA LYS A 225 -9.18 4.15 0.43
C LYS A 225 -9.50 3.01 1.40
N GLY A 226 -9.14 3.15 2.66
CA GLY A 226 -9.23 2.12 3.69
C GLY A 226 -10.59 2.01 4.36
N LEU A 227 -11.18 3.12 4.81
CA LEU A 227 -12.42 3.09 5.60
C LEU A 227 -13.63 2.51 4.83
N PRO A 228 -13.87 2.86 3.54
CA PRO A 228 -14.94 2.23 2.76
C PRO A 228 -14.46 0.97 2.01
N VAL A 229 -13.42 0.29 2.49
CA VAL A 229 -12.85 -0.86 1.78
C VAL A 229 -13.86 -1.99 1.65
N ALA A 230 -13.99 -2.55 0.46
CA ALA A 230 -14.89 -3.68 0.23
C ALA A 230 -14.33 -4.96 0.86
N SER A 231 -15.19 -5.77 1.48
CA SER A 231 -14.83 -7.03 2.13
C SER A 231 -14.07 -8.01 1.23
N TRP A 232 -14.40 -8.06 -0.08
CA TRP A 232 -13.68 -8.92 -1.03
C TRP A 232 -12.21 -8.51 -1.21
N ARG A 233 -11.87 -7.22 -1.03
CA ARG A 233 -10.47 -6.77 -1.04
C ARG A 233 -9.74 -7.25 0.20
N LEU A 234 -10.38 -7.18 1.37
CA LEU A 234 -9.84 -7.73 2.61
C LEU A 234 -9.61 -9.25 2.49
N ALA A 235 -10.60 -9.99 1.96
CA ALA A 235 -10.48 -11.43 1.71
C ALA A 235 -9.28 -11.77 0.82
N GLY A 236 -8.97 -10.93 -0.18
CA GLY A 236 -7.81 -11.12 -1.06
C GLY A 236 -6.44 -11.11 -0.36
N LEU A 237 -6.36 -10.71 0.92
CA LEU A 237 -5.12 -10.82 1.72
C LEU A 237 -4.69 -12.29 1.92
N GLU A 238 -5.61 -13.25 1.81
CA GLU A 238 -5.32 -14.71 1.84
C GLU A 238 -4.26 -15.12 0.82
N ALA A 239 -4.17 -14.39 -0.30
CA ALA A 239 -3.17 -14.66 -1.33
C ALA A 239 -1.72 -14.56 -0.80
N TYR A 240 -1.50 -13.89 0.33
CA TYR A 240 -0.19 -13.66 0.94
C TYR A 240 0.05 -14.49 2.22
N GLU A 241 -0.88 -15.37 2.63
CA GLU A 241 -0.78 -16.14 3.88
C GLU A 241 0.51 -16.97 3.98
N ALA A 242 0.96 -17.57 2.89
CA ALA A 242 2.10 -18.48 2.89
C ALA A 242 3.03 -18.24 1.70
N ILE A 243 3.68 -17.08 1.67
CA ILE A 243 4.72 -16.81 0.66
C ILE A 243 5.91 -17.73 0.92
N THR A 244 6.04 -18.77 0.09
CA THR A 244 7.15 -19.72 0.14
C THR A 244 7.92 -19.72 -1.18
N PHE A 245 9.21 -20.02 -1.09
CA PHE A 245 10.09 -20.16 -2.25
C PHE A 245 10.54 -21.62 -2.37
N PRO A 246 10.95 -22.09 -3.57
CA PRO A 246 11.62 -23.38 -3.68
C PRO A 246 12.95 -23.33 -2.92
N LEU A 247 13.60 -24.48 -2.72
CA LEU A 247 14.96 -24.49 -2.18
C LEU A 247 15.87 -23.71 -3.15
N LEU A 248 16.45 -22.61 -2.68
CA LEU A 248 17.19 -21.66 -3.51
C LEU A 248 18.70 -21.90 -3.31
N SER A 249 19.48 -21.87 -4.39
CA SER A 249 20.95 -21.90 -4.30
C SER A 249 21.47 -20.69 -3.52
N TYR A 250 22.72 -20.75 -3.03
CA TYR A 250 23.35 -19.63 -2.33
C TYR A 250 23.19 -18.29 -3.06
N ARG A 251 23.45 -18.26 -4.37
CA ARG A 251 23.35 -17.04 -5.20
C ARG A 251 21.92 -16.55 -5.33
N GLN A 252 20.95 -17.45 -5.56
CA GLN A 252 19.53 -17.11 -5.61
C GLN A 252 19.07 -16.50 -4.29
N ARG A 253 19.53 -17.02 -3.14
CA ARG A 253 19.23 -16.43 -1.83
C ARG A 253 19.73 -14.99 -1.73
N GLN A 254 20.95 -14.71 -2.19
CA GLN A 254 21.52 -13.36 -2.14
C GLN A 254 20.70 -12.37 -3.00
N VAL A 255 20.34 -12.77 -4.23
CA VAL A 255 19.52 -11.94 -5.12
C VAL A 255 18.16 -11.64 -4.50
N THR A 256 17.46 -12.67 -4.03
CA THR A 256 16.14 -12.51 -3.40
C THR A 256 16.22 -11.63 -2.17
N LYS A 257 17.15 -11.90 -1.23
CA LYS A 257 17.30 -11.09 -0.01
C LYS A 257 17.59 -9.63 -0.31
N PHE A 258 18.44 -9.35 -1.30
CA PHE A 258 18.73 -7.98 -1.69
C PHE A 258 17.50 -7.28 -2.29
N ALA A 259 16.77 -7.96 -3.17
CA ALA A 259 15.55 -7.41 -3.77
C ALA A 259 14.47 -7.09 -2.72
N LEU A 260 14.27 -7.98 -1.74
CA LEU A 260 13.26 -7.82 -0.69
C LEU A 260 13.45 -6.57 0.18
N LYS A 261 14.69 -6.05 0.32
CA LYS A 261 14.97 -4.82 1.09
C LYS A 261 14.19 -3.61 0.62
N TYR A 262 13.90 -3.57 -0.68
CA TYR A 262 13.30 -2.42 -1.32
C TYR A 262 11.78 -2.47 -1.32
N ILE A 263 11.14 -3.50 -0.75
CA ILE A 263 9.68 -3.53 -0.66
C ILE A 263 9.16 -2.24 0.01
N GLY A 264 8.21 -1.59 -0.65
CA GLY A 264 7.64 -0.30 -0.27
C GLY A 264 8.40 0.92 -0.79
N TYR A 265 9.54 0.77 -1.46
CA TYR A 265 10.18 1.88 -2.18
C TYR A 265 9.29 2.35 -3.32
N PRO A 266 9.21 3.66 -3.57
CA PRO A 266 8.21 4.22 -4.47
C PRO A 266 8.53 3.91 -5.93
N TYR A 267 7.47 3.93 -6.75
CA TYR A 267 7.64 3.89 -8.20
C TYR A 267 8.07 5.27 -8.70
N VAL A 268 9.18 5.33 -9.42
CA VAL A 268 9.66 6.56 -10.07
C VAL A 268 9.87 6.24 -11.54
N TYR A 269 9.19 6.93 -12.44
CA TYR A 269 9.38 6.72 -13.88
C TYR A 269 10.83 7.03 -14.27
N GLY A 270 11.50 6.11 -14.96
CA GLY A 270 12.94 6.21 -15.25
C GLY A 270 13.85 5.95 -14.04
N GLY A 271 13.28 5.74 -12.85
CA GLY A 271 14.04 5.54 -11.62
C GLY A 271 14.80 4.22 -11.60
N GLU A 272 16.04 4.26 -11.16
CA GLU A 272 16.97 3.12 -11.13
C GLU A 272 17.86 3.10 -9.89
N TRP A 273 17.61 4.01 -8.94
CA TRP A 273 18.44 4.20 -7.76
C TRP A 273 17.58 4.39 -6.50
N PRO A 274 17.97 3.84 -5.34
CA PRO A 274 17.17 3.94 -4.11
C PRO A 274 17.01 5.37 -3.56
N THR A 275 17.87 6.28 -3.98
CA THR A 275 17.94 7.69 -3.54
C THR A 275 17.96 8.62 -4.77
N ALA A 276 17.78 9.93 -4.57
CA ALA A 276 17.71 10.89 -5.69
C ALA A 276 19.06 11.14 -6.38
N ASP A 277 20.18 10.84 -5.72
CA ASP A 277 21.55 10.96 -6.21
C ASP A 277 21.97 9.77 -7.09
N SER A 278 21.18 9.48 -8.12
CA SER A 278 21.53 8.45 -9.10
C SER A 278 22.83 8.85 -9.82
N PRO A 279 23.84 7.96 -9.90
CA PRO A 279 25.07 8.23 -10.65
C PRO A 279 24.86 8.14 -12.18
N TYR A 280 23.66 7.83 -12.64
CA TYR A 280 23.34 7.58 -14.04
C TYR A 280 22.47 8.66 -14.69
N GLY A 281 22.05 9.67 -13.92
CA GLY A 281 21.25 10.78 -14.42
C GLY A 281 20.39 11.42 -13.36
N TYR A 282 19.60 12.40 -13.77
CA TYR A 282 18.65 13.06 -12.89
C TYR A 282 17.54 12.08 -12.45
N GLN A 283 17.26 12.06 -11.16
CA GLN A 283 16.13 11.34 -10.58
C GLN A 283 15.44 12.23 -9.55
N ALA A 284 14.17 12.53 -9.80
CA ALA A 284 13.26 13.30 -8.95
C ALA A 284 13.33 12.98 -7.44
N HIS A 285 13.40 11.69 -7.15
CA HIS A 285 13.27 11.11 -5.82
C HIS A 285 13.87 9.72 -5.81
N GLY A 286 14.28 9.19 -4.66
CA GLY A 286 14.68 7.78 -4.55
C GLY A 286 13.54 6.82 -4.90
N GLY A 287 13.82 5.80 -5.71
CA GLY A 287 12.79 4.85 -6.16
C GLY A 287 13.11 4.23 -7.52
N PHE A 288 12.20 3.39 -8.01
CA PHE A 288 12.47 2.56 -9.19
C PHE A 288 11.29 2.50 -10.15
N ASP A 289 11.53 2.49 -11.46
CA ASP A 289 10.59 1.90 -12.42
C ASP A 289 10.77 0.36 -12.47
N CYS A 290 9.91 -0.34 -13.22
CA CYS A 290 9.93 -1.80 -13.27
C CYS A 290 11.26 -2.37 -13.76
N SER A 291 11.82 -1.80 -14.83
CA SER A 291 13.09 -2.21 -15.41
C SER A 291 14.30 -1.68 -14.63
N GLY A 292 14.20 -0.49 -14.04
CA GLY A 292 15.23 0.12 -13.21
C GLY A 292 15.43 -0.65 -11.92
N PHE A 293 14.35 -1.19 -11.33
CA PHE A 293 14.45 -2.12 -10.21
C PHE A 293 15.20 -3.40 -10.57
N VAL A 294 14.86 -4.02 -11.71
CA VAL A 294 15.56 -5.21 -12.22
C VAL A 294 17.04 -4.90 -12.47
N TRP A 295 17.32 -3.75 -13.08
CA TRP A 295 18.66 -3.29 -13.41
C TRP A 295 19.49 -3.03 -12.15
N TRP A 296 18.94 -2.33 -11.17
CA TRP A 296 19.55 -2.08 -9.86
C TRP A 296 19.94 -3.38 -9.16
N VAL A 297 19.00 -4.31 -9.06
CA VAL A 297 19.25 -5.58 -8.38
C VAL A 297 20.25 -6.42 -9.16
N LEU A 298 19.99 -6.76 -10.42
CA LEU A 298 20.79 -7.78 -11.12
C LEU A 298 22.07 -7.23 -11.73
N LYS A 299 22.03 -6.02 -12.31
CA LYS A 299 23.21 -5.43 -12.93
C LYS A 299 24.08 -4.71 -11.91
N VAL A 300 23.55 -3.69 -11.23
CA VAL A 300 24.38 -2.84 -10.37
C VAL A 300 24.90 -3.60 -9.18
N ARG A 301 24.02 -4.30 -8.45
CA ARG A 301 24.43 -5.00 -7.24
C ARG A 301 25.19 -6.31 -7.50
N PHE A 302 24.79 -7.07 -8.53
CA PHE A 302 25.30 -8.43 -8.77
C PHE A 302 26.19 -8.59 -10.01
N GLY A 303 26.30 -7.56 -10.87
CA GLY A 303 27.22 -7.53 -12.00
C GLY A 303 26.79 -8.35 -13.21
N TYR A 304 25.51 -8.71 -13.35
CA TYR A 304 25.06 -9.46 -14.53
C TYR A 304 25.05 -8.57 -15.79
N PRO A 305 25.35 -9.13 -16.98
CA PRO A 305 25.49 -8.38 -18.22
C PRO A 305 24.12 -8.00 -18.82
N ILE A 306 23.44 -7.06 -18.15
CA ILE A 306 22.18 -6.47 -18.60
C ILE A 306 22.51 -5.05 -19.08
N TYR A 307 22.65 -4.88 -20.40
CA TYR A 307 23.01 -3.58 -20.98
C TYR A 307 21.77 -2.75 -21.31
N GLU A 308 20.61 -3.38 -21.41
CA GLU A 308 19.36 -2.74 -21.76
C GLU A 308 18.72 -2.10 -20.52
N ARG A 309 18.35 -0.83 -20.61
CA ARG A 309 17.68 -0.12 -19.51
C ARG A 309 16.16 -0.34 -19.50
N THR A 310 15.56 -0.59 -20.66
CA THR A 310 14.10 -0.76 -20.79
C THR A 310 13.68 -2.22 -20.66
N ALA A 311 12.47 -2.47 -20.15
CA ALA A 311 11.89 -3.81 -20.04
C ALA A 311 11.84 -4.53 -21.40
N SER A 312 11.41 -3.83 -22.47
CA SER A 312 11.35 -4.39 -23.82
C SER A 312 12.73 -4.70 -24.39
N GLY A 313 13.74 -3.88 -24.10
CA GLY A 313 15.14 -4.15 -24.47
C GLY A 313 15.67 -5.41 -23.77
N MET A 314 15.47 -5.50 -22.45
CA MET A 314 15.87 -6.68 -21.67
C MET A 314 15.17 -7.96 -22.18
N ALA A 315 13.89 -7.85 -22.56
CA ALA A 315 13.10 -8.94 -23.11
C ALA A 315 13.55 -9.38 -24.50
N ARG A 316 13.96 -8.43 -25.35
CA ARG A 316 14.55 -8.70 -26.69
C ARG A 316 15.80 -9.55 -26.58
N ALA A 317 16.65 -9.27 -25.60
CA ALA A 317 17.91 -9.98 -25.36
C ALA A 317 17.72 -11.36 -24.69
N ALA A 318 16.49 -11.83 -24.47
CA ALA A 318 16.22 -13.15 -23.93
C ALA A 318 16.47 -14.24 -24.98
N ALA A 319 17.55 -15.00 -24.81
CA ALA A 319 17.91 -16.13 -25.66
C ALA A 319 18.46 -17.31 -24.82
N PRO A 320 17.73 -18.43 -24.69
CA PRO A 320 16.35 -18.64 -25.12
C PRO A 320 15.34 -17.85 -24.25
N ARG A 321 14.12 -17.67 -24.77
CA ARG A 321 12.97 -17.21 -23.98
C ARG A 321 12.53 -18.33 -23.02
N ILE A 322 12.35 -18.00 -21.75
CA ILE A 322 11.98 -18.98 -20.71
C ILE A 322 10.47 -18.99 -20.53
N THR A 323 9.85 -20.15 -20.66
CA THR A 323 8.42 -20.34 -20.37
C THR A 323 8.18 -20.38 -18.86
N ARG A 324 6.92 -20.20 -18.44
CA ARG A 324 6.55 -20.20 -17.01
C ARG A 324 7.02 -21.46 -16.26
N THR A 325 6.93 -22.63 -16.87
CA THR A 325 7.37 -23.91 -16.28
C THR A 325 8.89 -24.02 -16.16
N GLY A 326 9.64 -23.29 -16.99
CA GLY A 326 11.11 -23.27 -16.97
C GLY A 326 11.71 -22.23 -16.01
N LEU A 327 10.89 -21.39 -15.38
CA LEU A 327 11.36 -20.30 -14.51
C LEU A 327 12.05 -20.81 -13.24
N LYS A 328 13.15 -20.16 -12.88
CA LYS A 328 13.90 -20.37 -11.64
C LYS A 328 14.09 -19.04 -10.91
N GLY A 329 14.22 -19.08 -9.59
CA GLY A 329 14.47 -17.88 -8.79
C GLY A 329 15.65 -17.09 -9.33
N GLY A 330 15.51 -15.77 -9.43
CA GLY A 330 16.48 -14.86 -10.02
C GLY A 330 16.32 -14.61 -11.54
N ASP A 331 15.44 -15.34 -12.22
CA ASP A 331 15.10 -15.03 -13.62
C ASP A 331 14.37 -13.67 -13.70
N ILE A 332 14.66 -12.90 -14.74
CA ILE A 332 13.86 -11.73 -15.11
C ILE A 332 12.61 -12.25 -15.80
N ILE A 333 11.44 -11.73 -15.45
CA ILE A 333 10.19 -12.03 -16.13
C ILE A 333 9.61 -10.78 -16.76
N PHE A 334 8.95 -10.95 -17.91
CA PHE A 334 8.38 -9.86 -18.68
C PHE A 334 6.89 -10.05 -18.87
N PHE A 335 6.18 -8.93 -18.95
CA PHE A 335 4.74 -8.91 -19.19
C PHE A 335 4.41 -8.06 -20.42
N GLY A 336 3.47 -8.55 -21.21
CA GLY A 336 3.01 -7.90 -22.42
C GLY A 336 1.51 -8.09 -22.63
N TYR A 337 0.92 -7.22 -23.46
CA TYR A 337 -0.53 -7.16 -23.66
C TYR A 337 -1.15 -8.44 -24.23
N ALA A 338 -0.38 -9.29 -24.90
CA ALA A 338 -0.84 -10.54 -25.49
C ALA A 338 -0.28 -11.78 -24.76
N GLY A 339 0.14 -11.62 -23.49
CA GLY A 339 0.70 -12.71 -22.70
C GLY A 339 1.85 -13.40 -23.42
N THR A 340 1.83 -14.73 -23.48
CA THR A 340 2.87 -15.56 -24.11
C THR A 340 3.00 -15.33 -25.62
N ALA A 341 1.97 -14.78 -26.27
CA ALA A 341 1.99 -14.42 -27.69
C ALA A 341 2.55 -13.01 -27.96
N SER A 342 2.98 -12.28 -26.92
CA SER A 342 3.48 -10.91 -27.06
C SER A 342 4.70 -10.83 -27.98
N ALA A 343 4.72 -9.82 -28.85
CA ALA A 343 5.93 -9.33 -29.50
C ALA A 343 6.74 -8.47 -28.51
N VAL A 344 8.03 -8.26 -28.81
CA VAL A 344 8.92 -7.41 -27.98
C VAL A 344 8.36 -6.00 -27.79
N ALA A 345 7.73 -5.43 -28.83
CA ALA A 345 7.13 -4.09 -28.78
C ALA A 345 5.91 -4.00 -27.85
N GLN A 346 5.29 -5.13 -27.48
CA GLN A 346 4.14 -5.19 -26.58
C GLN A 346 4.54 -5.37 -25.11
N ILE A 347 5.84 -5.50 -24.82
CA ILE A 347 6.34 -5.62 -23.44
C ILE A 347 6.23 -4.27 -22.75
N TYR A 348 5.46 -4.23 -21.65
CA TYR A 348 5.24 -3.01 -20.86
C TYR A 348 5.78 -3.12 -19.43
N HIS A 349 6.14 -4.33 -18.95
CA HIS A 349 6.56 -4.52 -17.56
C HIS A 349 7.63 -5.59 -17.39
N ALA A 350 8.41 -5.48 -16.31
CA ALA A 350 9.40 -6.47 -15.89
C ALA A 350 9.40 -6.69 -14.37
N GLY A 351 9.89 -7.85 -13.94
CA GLY A 351 10.11 -8.19 -12.54
C GLY A 351 11.15 -9.29 -12.36
N ILE A 352 11.45 -9.65 -11.12
CA ILE A 352 12.38 -10.72 -10.76
C ILE A 352 11.59 -11.88 -10.16
N TYR A 353 11.65 -13.04 -10.77
CA TYR A 353 10.99 -14.24 -10.28
C TYR A 353 11.67 -14.76 -9.01
N LEU A 354 10.88 -15.06 -7.99
CA LEU A 354 11.35 -15.57 -6.69
C LEU A 354 11.13 -17.08 -6.53
N GLY A 355 10.29 -17.66 -7.39
CA GLY A 355 9.92 -19.08 -7.35
C GLY A 355 8.48 -19.32 -6.90
N ARG A 356 7.95 -20.51 -7.20
CA ARG A 356 6.57 -20.92 -6.83
C ARG A 356 5.49 -19.91 -7.26
N GLY A 357 5.66 -19.26 -8.40
CA GLY A 357 4.73 -18.24 -8.91
C GLY A 357 4.96 -16.83 -8.37
N TRP A 358 5.73 -16.66 -7.29
CA TRP A 358 6.04 -15.35 -6.71
C TRP A 358 7.11 -14.60 -7.49
N PHE A 359 6.95 -13.30 -7.57
CA PHE A 359 7.92 -12.38 -8.13
C PHE A 359 7.89 -11.03 -7.40
N ILE A 360 8.96 -10.26 -7.55
CA ILE A 360 9.08 -8.89 -7.03
C ILE A 360 9.29 -7.91 -8.19
N HIS A 361 8.63 -6.77 -8.13
CA HIS A 361 8.62 -5.77 -9.19
C HIS A 361 8.32 -4.39 -8.62
N SER A 362 8.66 -3.33 -9.36
CA SER A 362 8.18 -1.97 -9.09
C SER A 362 7.09 -1.59 -10.09
N THR A 363 5.90 -1.21 -9.64
CA THR A 363 4.78 -0.82 -10.53
C THR A 363 4.08 0.45 -10.08
N GLY A 364 3.69 1.32 -11.01
CA GLY A 364 2.95 2.55 -10.69
C GLY A 364 1.57 2.29 -10.08
N SER A 365 0.92 1.18 -10.45
CA SER A 365 -0.46 0.84 -10.03
C SER A 365 -0.62 0.54 -8.53
N SER A 366 0.44 0.12 -7.85
CA SER A 366 0.49 -0.10 -6.39
C SER A 366 1.51 0.80 -5.70
N ALA A 367 1.98 1.83 -6.43
CA ALA A 367 2.98 2.76 -6.00
C ALA A 367 4.33 2.12 -5.59
N GLY A 368 4.92 1.26 -6.41
CA GLY A 368 6.34 0.89 -6.23
C GLY A 368 6.60 -0.58 -6.00
N VAL A 369 7.65 -0.86 -5.23
CA VAL A 369 8.24 -2.20 -5.11
C VAL A 369 7.38 -3.09 -4.22
N MET A 370 6.86 -4.17 -4.79
CA MET A 370 6.00 -5.12 -4.07
C MET A 370 6.17 -6.56 -4.56
N LEU A 371 5.59 -7.49 -3.80
CA LEU A 371 5.45 -8.89 -4.19
C LEU A 371 4.15 -9.09 -4.95
N ALA A 372 4.19 -9.90 -5.99
CA ALA A 372 3.01 -10.34 -6.73
C ALA A 372 3.17 -11.82 -7.14
N SER A 373 2.06 -12.43 -7.56
CA SER A 373 2.02 -13.87 -7.85
C SER A 373 1.34 -14.15 -9.18
N LEU A 374 2.01 -14.95 -10.01
CA LEU A 374 1.47 -15.51 -11.25
C LEU A 374 0.37 -16.56 -10.99
N ASN A 375 0.26 -17.07 -9.77
CA ASN A 375 -0.71 -18.12 -9.42
C ASN A 375 -2.04 -17.51 -8.98
N THR A 376 -2.00 -16.48 -8.12
CA THR A 376 -3.19 -15.90 -7.49
C THR A 376 -3.69 -14.65 -8.22
N SER A 377 -2.85 -13.95 -8.99
CA SER A 377 -3.29 -12.81 -9.80
C SER A 377 -3.60 -13.23 -11.24
N THR A 378 -4.88 -13.20 -11.61
CA THR A 378 -5.33 -13.39 -13.01
C THR A 378 -4.64 -12.41 -13.96
N TYR A 379 -4.50 -11.14 -13.58
CA TYR A 379 -3.84 -10.13 -14.40
C TYR A 379 -2.39 -10.51 -14.73
N TRP A 380 -1.55 -10.76 -13.71
CA TRP A 380 -0.15 -11.08 -13.94
C TRP A 380 0.04 -12.43 -14.63
N ARG A 381 -0.84 -13.39 -14.35
CA ARG A 381 -0.88 -14.67 -15.05
C ARG A 381 -1.07 -14.49 -16.56
N ASP A 382 -2.11 -13.76 -16.95
CA ASP A 382 -2.56 -13.68 -18.33
C ASP A 382 -1.65 -12.78 -19.18
N HIS A 383 -0.94 -11.84 -18.53
CA HIS A 383 0.02 -10.95 -19.20
C HIS A 383 1.46 -11.48 -19.19
N PHE A 384 1.75 -12.62 -18.55
CA PHE A 384 3.10 -13.18 -18.56
C PHE A 384 3.53 -13.53 -19.99
N ALA A 385 4.66 -12.96 -20.44
CA ALA A 385 5.18 -13.16 -21.78
C ALA A 385 6.25 -14.26 -21.82
N TRP A 386 7.43 -13.96 -21.29
CA TRP A 386 8.53 -14.93 -21.11
C TRP A 386 9.52 -14.44 -20.05
N GLY A 387 10.48 -15.28 -19.70
CA GLY A 387 11.60 -14.93 -18.84
C GLY A 387 12.96 -14.89 -19.56
N ARG A 388 13.94 -14.29 -18.89
CA ARG A 388 15.38 -14.28 -19.24
C ARG A 388 16.18 -14.69 -18.02
N ARG A 389 17.08 -15.64 -18.19
CA ARG A 389 18.00 -16.09 -17.14
C ARG A 389 19.36 -15.44 -17.32
N VAL A 390 19.82 -14.77 -16.28
CA VAL A 390 21.16 -14.15 -16.25
C VAL A 390 22.11 -14.86 -15.27
N LEU A 391 21.57 -15.62 -14.32
CA LEU A 391 22.35 -16.48 -13.43
C LEU A 391 23.01 -17.62 -14.21
N LYS A 392 24.26 -17.91 -13.90
CA LYS A 392 25.04 -19.01 -14.50
C LYS A 392 24.54 -20.37 -13.99
N PRO A 393 24.68 -21.47 -14.76
CA PRO A 393 24.26 -22.80 -14.31
C PRO A 393 24.81 -23.22 -12.94
N ALA A 394 26.09 -22.95 -12.66
CA ALA A 394 26.71 -23.21 -11.36
C ALA A 394 26.07 -22.41 -10.21
N GLU A 395 25.54 -21.23 -10.50
CA GLU A 395 24.84 -20.38 -9.51
C GLU A 395 23.41 -20.86 -9.22
N LEU A 396 22.90 -21.88 -9.92
CA LEU A 396 21.57 -22.47 -9.69
C LEU A 396 21.63 -23.78 -8.92
N VAL A 397 22.84 -24.28 -8.62
CA VAL A 397 23.03 -25.53 -7.90
C VAL A 397 22.65 -25.32 -6.43
N VAL A 398 21.69 -26.10 -5.98
CA VAL A 398 21.32 -26.19 -4.58
C VAL A 398 22.29 -27.17 -3.92
N LEU A 399 23.10 -26.66 -2.99
CA LEU A 399 24.04 -27.44 -2.20
C LEU A 399 23.41 -27.78 -0.85
#